data_AF-A0A9Y3VWP8-F1
#
_entry.id   AF-A0A9Y3VWP8-F1
#
_cell.length_a   1.000
_cell.length_b   1.000
_cell.length_c   1.000
_cell.angle_alpha   90.00
_cell.angle_beta   90.00
_cell.angle_gamma   90.00
#
_symmetry.space_group_name_H-M   'P 1'
#
loop_
_entity.id
_entity.type
_entity.pdbx_description
1 polymer ?
#
loop_
_entity_poly.entity_id
_entity_poly.type
_entity_poly.pdbx_seq_one_letter_code
_entity_poly.pdbx_strand_id
1 'polypeptide(L)'
;MYIINKYSDIVIFILLGNLYGRGASDNKAPVLAWIHAVEAYQALSMDLPVNVKFVIEGMEETGSNGLDAMIMAQRDTFFSEVDYIIISDCGWLSRHPALTYGTRGNCYFFAEVEGPKQDLHSGVYGGTVIEPMTDLIGILDTLISPSGKILIPGIREAVAPLSDEEWKMYQDIQFDMDNYKDKIGVNQLMYSNKVDLLAHMWRYPTVSIHGIEGAFSDPGTKTVIPAKVTAKFSIRQVPDMDPAMVKKQVTDYLHSVFAKRKSPNKLKVTMVIGAKPWLADTHHPLYEAGKVAIKR
;
A
#
# COMPACT_ATOMS: atom_id res chain seq x y z
N MET A 1 -25.07 4.00 15.41
CA MET A 1 -24.99 3.98 13.93
C MET A 1 -25.03 5.43 13.46
N TYR A 2 -23.88 6.08 13.33
CA TYR A 2 -23.82 7.47 12.85
C TYR A 2 -23.55 7.43 11.35
N ILE A 3 -24.52 7.92 10.58
CA ILE A 3 -24.43 8.09 9.14
C ILE A 3 -23.51 9.28 8.90
N ILE A 4 -22.24 9.00 8.58
CA ILE A 4 -21.32 10.00 8.05
C ILE A 4 -21.77 10.26 6.61
N ASN A 5 -22.46 11.38 6.40
CA ASN A 5 -22.99 11.79 5.11
C ASN A 5 -21.83 12.10 4.15
N LYS A 6 -21.92 11.73 2.88
CA LYS A 6 -20.85 11.87 1.84
C LYS A 6 -20.30 13.30 1.64
N TYR A 7 -20.92 14.33 2.22
CA TYR A 7 -20.47 15.73 2.19
C TYR A 7 -19.75 16.18 3.49
N SER A 8 -19.58 15.30 4.47
CA SER A 8 -18.95 15.60 5.77
C SER A 8 -17.44 15.35 5.82
N ASP A 9 -16.85 14.80 4.75
CA ASP A 9 -15.45 14.37 4.78
C ASP A 9 -14.46 15.55 4.85
N ILE A 10 -14.83 16.76 4.42
CA ILE A 10 -13.91 17.92 4.37
C ILE A 10 -14.04 18.80 5.62
N VAL A 11 -15.13 18.67 6.38
CA VAL A 11 -15.33 19.42 7.63
C VAL A 11 -14.72 18.64 8.78
N ILE A 12 -13.78 19.26 9.50
CA ILE A 12 -13.19 18.66 10.70
C ILE A 12 -14.15 18.83 11.89
N PHE A 13 -14.43 17.76 12.62
CA PHE A 13 -15.17 17.81 13.87
C PHE A 13 -14.51 16.99 14.97
N ILE A 14 -14.77 17.37 16.23
CA ILE A 14 -14.23 16.70 17.41
C ILE A 14 -15.34 15.88 18.06
N LEU A 15 -15.06 14.60 18.33
CA LEU A 15 -15.95 13.73 19.09
C LEU A 15 -15.14 12.86 20.05
N LEU A 16 -15.46 12.94 21.35
CA LEU A 16 -14.80 12.20 22.43
C LEU A 16 -13.27 12.31 22.40
N GLY A 17 -12.76 13.51 22.11
CA GLY A 17 -11.31 13.78 22.03
C GLY A 17 -10.63 13.35 20.73
N ASN A 18 -11.37 12.82 19.75
CA ASN A 18 -10.84 12.47 18.43
C ASN A 18 -11.24 13.49 17.37
N LEU A 19 -10.31 13.83 16.49
CA LEU A 19 -10.55 14.66 15.31
C LEU A 19 -10.95 13.78 14.12
N TYR A 20 -12.13 14.03 13.55
CA TYR A 20 -12.65 13.31 12.39
C TYR A 20 -12.65 14.23 11.17
N GLY A 21 -12.13 13.73 10.05
CA GLY A 21 -12.09 14.41 8.76
C GLY A 21 -11.07 13.81 7.80
N ARG A 22 -11.28 13.95 6.49
CA ARG A 22 -10.36 13.48 5.44
C ARG A 22 -9.02 14.19 5.55
N GLY A 23 -8.01 13.38 5.77
CA GLY A 23 -6.64 13.78 5.89
C GLY A 23 -6.26 14.29 7.27
N ALA A 24 -7.12 14.11 8.28
CA ALA A 24 -6.77 14.42 9.67
C ALA A 24 -5.50 13.68 10.10
N SER A 25 -5.40 12.37 9.88
CA SER A 25 -4.18 11.59 10.20
C SER A 25 -3.21 11.44 9.03
N ASP A 26 -3.66 11.66 7.79
CA ASP A 26 -2.95 11.27 6.56
C ASP A 26 -3.05 12.41 5.51
N ASN A 27 -2.10 13.34 5.43
CA ASN A 27 -1.01 13.59 6.38
C ASN A 27 -1.07 15.04 6.95
N LYS A 28 -2.26 15.66 6.97
CA LYS A 28 -2.37 17.10 7.31
C LYS A 28 -2.00 17.40 8.75
N ALA A 29 -2.52 16.67 9.74
CA ALA A 29 -2.20 16.98 11.14
C ALA A 29 -0.73 16.70 11.48
N PRO A 30 -0.08 15.61 11.01
CA PRO A 30 1.36 15.44 11.22
C PRO A 30 2.22 16.55 10.59
N VAL A 31 1.90 17.02 9.38
CA VAL A 31 2.58 18.18 8.77
C VAL A 31 2.39 19.44 9.64
N LEU A 32 1.15 19.72 10.05
CA LEU A 32 0.84 20.86 10.92
C LEU A 32 1.52 20.76 12.28
N ALA A 33 1.67 19.55 12.84
CA ALA A 33 2.36 19.34 14.11
C ALA A 33 3.84 19.76 14.04
N TRP A 34 4.53 19.50 12.93
CA TRP A 34 5.90 20.00 12.72
C TRP A 34 5.97 21.52 12.60
N ILE A 35 5.03 22.12 11.87
CA ILE A 35 4.94 23.58 11.72
C ILE A 35 4.67 24.23 13.09
N HIS A 36 3.71 23.71 13.85
CA HIS A 36 3.38 24.22 15.19
C HIS A 36 4.50 23.98 16.20
N ALA A 37 5.29 22.91 16.07
CA ALA A 37 6.48 22.73 16.89
C ALA A 37 7.47 23.89 16.67
N VAL A 38 7.75 24.25 15.42
CA VAL A 38 8.61 25.41 15.11
C VAL A 38 8.00 26.72 15.61
N GLU A 39 6.71 26.93 15.39
CA GLU A 39 5.97 28.10 15.87
C GLU A 39 6.05 28.24 17.40
N ALA A 40 5.98 27.13 18.14
CA ALA A 40 6.08 27.14 19.60
C ALA A 40 7.44 27.64 20.10
N TYR A 41 8.56 27.21 19.48
CA TYR A 41 9.88 27.73 19.82
C TYR A 41 9.97 29.24 19.56
N GLN A 42 9.47 29.69 18.41
CA GLN A 42 9.43 31.12 18.06
C GLN A 42 8.58 31.93 19.04
N ALA A 43 7.37 31.47 19.37
CA ALA A 43 6.46 32.14 20.29
C ALA A 43 7.04 32.24 21.72
N LEU A 44 7.84 31.26 22.13
CA LEU A 44 8.54 31.25 23.41
C LEU A 44 9.89 31.99 23.38
N SER A 45 10.27 32.57 22.23
CA SER A 45 11.58 33.21 22.03
C SER A 45 12.76 32.29 22.37
N MET A 46 12.60 31.00 22.06
CA MET A 46 13.64 29.98 22.20
C MET A 46 14.29 29.72 20.84
N ASP A 47 15.60 29.56 20.82
CA ASP A 47 16.31 29.13 19.62
C ASP A 47 15.90 27.70 19.25
N LEU A 48 15.71 27.44 17.96
CA LEU A 48 15.52 26.09 17.46
C LEU A 48 16.83 25.30 17.70
N PRO A 49 16.75 24.06 18.22
CA PRO A 49 17.93 23.26 18.49
C PRO A 49 18.62 22.76 17.21
N VAL A 50 17.95 22.86 16.05
CA VAL A 50 18.44 22.44 14.74
C VAL A 50 17.90 23.35 13.63
N ASN A 51 18.60 23.38 12.49
CA ASN A 51 18.07 23.95 11.26
C ASN A 51 16.98 23.02 10.69
N VAL A 52 15.88 23.59 10.19
CA VAL A 52 14.74 22.82 9.64
C VAL A 52 14.52 23.20 8.19
N LYS A 53 14.48 22.19 7.31
CA LYS A 53 14.06 22.32 5.89
C LYS A 53 12.79 21.50 5.69
N PHE A 54 11.75 22.12 5.13
CA PHE A 54 10.48 21.46 4.84
C PHE A 54 10.41 21.04 3.37
N VAL A 55 10.04 19.77 3.14
CA VAL A 55 9.62 19.26 1.83
C VAL A 55 8.20 18.75 2.00
N ILE A 56 7.23 19.47 1.44
CA ILE A 56 5.81 19.13 1.50
C ILE A 56 5.33 19.02 0.06
N GLU A 57 4.75 17.87 -0.27
CA GLU A 57 4.31 17.53 -1.63
C GLU A 57 2.80 17.22 -1.65
N GLY A 58 2.19 17.09 -2.83
CA GLY A 58 0.73 17.03 -3.00
C GLY A 58 0.22 15.84 -3.83
N MET A 59 1.09 14.91 -4.18
CA MET A 59 0.89 13.78 -5.10
C MET A 59 1.14 12.42 -4.45
N GLU A 60 1.44 12.32 -3.14
CA GLU A 60 1.76 11.07 -2.41
C GLU A 60 0.74 9.97 -2.70
N GLU A 61 -0.53 10.30 -2.50
CA GLU A 61 -1.70 9.43 -2.69
C GLU A 61 -1.90 8.95 -4.15
N THR A 62 -1.11 9.51 -5.08
CA THR A 62 -1.12 9.19 -6.51
C THR A 62 0.28 8.84 -7.06
N GLY A 63 1.24 8.57 -6.17
CA GLY A 63 2.57 8.06 -6.51
C GLY A 63 3.70 9.08 -6.55
N SER A 64 3.55 10.26 -5.94
CA SER A 64 4.62 11.27 -5.77
C SER A 64 5.33 11.65 -7.08
N ASN A 65 4.57 11.76 -8.18
CA ASN A 65 5.11 12.00 -9.52
C ASN A 65 5.97 13.27 -9.57
N GLY A 66 7.26 13.10 -9.90
CA GLY A 66 8.24 14.19 -10.03
C GLY A 66 9.06 14.49 -8.77
N LEU A 67 8.70 13.92 -7.61
CA LEU A 67 9.45 14.14 -6.36
C LEU A 67 10.89 13.62 -6.46
N ASP A 68 11.09 12.40 -6.95
CA ASP A 68 12.42 11.81 -7.15
C ASP A 68 13.31 12.68 -8.05
N ALA A 69 12.76 13.18 -9.15
CA ALA A 69 13.47 14.05 -10.07
C ALA A 69 13.87 15.38 -9.41
N MET A 70 12.98 15.96 -8.60
CA MET A 70 13.26 17.18 -7.82
C MET A 70 14.36 16.93 -6.78
N ILE A 71 14.28 15.84 -6.02
CA ILE A 71 15.30 15.47 -5.02
C ILE A 71 16.67 15.33 -5.68
N MET A 72 16.75 14.63 -6.81
CA MET A 72 18.00 14.46 -7.54
C MET A 72 18.54 15.79 -8.08
N ALA A 73 17.66 16.65 -8.61
CA ALA A 73 18.05 17.96 -9.14
C ALA A 73 18.52 18.95 -8.06
N GLN A 74 18.02 18.81 -6.83
CA GLN A 74 18.32 19.70 -5.69
C GLN A 74 19.29 19.06 -4.68
N ARG A 75 19.85 17.89 -4.99
CA ARG A 75 20.70 17.10 -4.10
C ARG A 75 21.87 17.92 -3.55
N ASP A 76 22.59 18.58 -4.45
CA ASP A 76 23.80 19.34 -4.12
C ASP A 76 23.51 20.81 -3.80
N THR A 77 22.23 21.20 -3.71
CA THR A 77 21.78 22.56 -3.36
C THR A 77 20.92 22.53 -2.10
N PHE A 78 19.61 22.37 -2.22
CA PHE A 78 18.67 22.38 -1.10
C PHE A 78 19.01 21.30 -0.06
N PHE A 79 19.46 20.13 -0.51
CA PHE A 79 19.78 19.00 0.36
C PHE A 79 21.26 18.89 0.79
N SER A 80 22.13 19.79 0.33
CA SER A 80 23.59 19.70 0.55
C SER A 80 24.03 19.66 2.02
N GLU A 81 23.25 20.28 2.92
CA GLU A 81 23.50 20.36 4.36
C GLU A 81 22.41 19.65 5.19
N VAL A 82 21.81 18.59 4.65
CA VAL A 82 20.79 17.81 5.37
C VAL A 82 21.44 16.60 6.03
N ASP A 83 21.53 16.62 7.36
CA ASP A 83 22.08 15.50 8.15
C ASP A 83 21.07 14.37 8.37
N TYR A 84 19.79 14.73 8.55
CA TYR A 84 18.72 13.79 8.89
C TYR A 84 17.43 14.12 8.14
N ILE A 85 16.69 13.08 7.74
CA ILE A 85 15.36 13.18 7.16
C ILE A 85 14.37 12.50 8.11
N ILE A 86 13.29 13.19 8.44
CA ILE A 86 12.23 12.69 9.32
C ILE A 86 10.91 12.76 8.55
N ILE A 87 10.17 11.65 8.58
CA ILE A 87 8.83 11.54 8.01
C ILE A 87 7.88 11.12 9.13
N SER A 88 6.76 11.82 9.27
CA SER A 88 5.71 11.48 10.24
C SER A 88 4.44 11.15 9.48
N ASP A 89 4.42 9.98 8.86
CA ASP A 89 3.30 9.52 8.04
C ASP A 89 3.02 8.03 8.23
N CYS A 90 2.93 7.62 9.50
CA CYS A 90 2.62 6.26 9.86
C CYS A 90 1.82 6.20 11.16
N GLY A 91 0.91 5.22 11.24
CA GLY A 91 0.17 4.94 12.46
C GLY A 91 0.96 4.08 13.44
N TRP A 92 0.59 4.15 14.72
CA TRP A 92 1.10 3.22 15.73
C TRP A 92 0.33 1.90 15.70
N LEU A 93 1.03 0.81 16.03
CA LEU A 93 0.43 -0.52 16.12
C LEU A 93 -0.42 -0.68 17.39
N SER A 94 -0.10 0.05 18.46
CA SER A 94 -0.75 -0.06 19.76
C SER A 94 -0.86 1.31 20.45
N ARG A 95 -1.19 1.32 21.75
CA ARG A 95 -1.18 2.56 22.55
C ARG A 95 0.23 3.05 22.90
N HIS A 96 1.25 2.25 22.59
CA HIS A 96 2.65 2.62 22.80
C HIS A 96 3.18 3.34 21.56
N PRO A 97 3.90 4.47 21.72
CA PRO A 97 4.58 5.11 20.61
C PRO A 97 5.51 4.15 19.88
N ALA A 98 5.63 4.32 18.56
CA ALA A 98 6.48 3.49 17.72
C ALA A 98 7.40 4.35 16.86
N LEU A 99 8.59 3.81 16.59
CA LEU A 99 9.49 4.29 15.54
C LEU A 99 9.49 3.25 14.42
N THR A 100 8.97 3.64 13.27
CA THR A 100 8.97 2.79 12.08
C THR A 100 10.34 2.86 11.41
N TYR A 101 10.96 1.71 11.19
CA TYR A 101 12.26 1.61 10.52
C TYR A 101 12.22 0.88 9.18
N GLY A 102 11.03 0.50 8.72
CA GLY A 102 10.88 -0.13 7.42
C GLY A 102 9.48 0.03 6.88
N THR A 103 9.37 0.10 5.55
CA THR A 103 8.11 0.13 4.83
C THR A 103 8.17 -0.83 3.64
N ARG A 104 7.03 -1.45 3.33
CA ARG A 104 6.92 -2.30 2.16
C ARG A 104 6.90 -1.45 0.89
N GLY A 105 7.53 -1.96 -0.16
CA GLY A 105 7.39 -1.43 -1.51
C GLY A 105 6.02 -1.76 -2.09
N ASN A 106 5.77 -1.29 -3.31
CA ASN A 106 4.51 -1.54 -4.00
C ASN A 106 4.70 -1.66 -5.52
N CYS A 107 4.27 -2.77 -6.11
CA CYS A 107 4.08 -2.90 -7.55
C CYS A 107 2.58 -2.91 -7.86
N TYR A 108 2.06 -1.86 -8.49
CA TYR A 108 0.65 -1.77 -8.87
C TYR A 108 0.48 -2.11 -10.36
N PHE A 109 -0.43 -3.04 -10.66
CA PHE A 109 -0.65 -3.59 -11.99
C PHE A 109 -2.07 -3.35 -12.49
N PHE A 110 -2.16 -3.12 -13.80
CA PHE A 110 -3.36 -3.25 -14.60
C PHE A 110 -3.23 -4.47 -15.50
N ALA A 111 -4.23 -5.35 -15.47
CA ALA A 111 -4.41 -6.43 -16.44
C ALA A 111 -5.70 -6.19 -17.22
N GLU A 112 -5.55 -5.79 -18.48
CA GLU A 112 -6.65 -5.45 -19.39
C GLU A 112 -6.92 -6.62 -20.34
N VAL A 113 -8.17 -7.09 -20.39
CA VAL A 113 -8.64 -8.06 -21.38
C VAL A 113 -9.67 -7.39 -22.29
N GLU A 114 -9.42 -7.39 -23.58
CA GLU A 114 -10.28 -6.83 -24.63
C GLU A 114 -10.75 -7.93 -25.58
N GLY A 115 -12.06 -7.97 -25.87
CA GLY A 115 -12.67 -8.97 -26.77
C GLY A 115 -13.51 -8.34 -27.86
N PRO A 116 -14.86 -8.30 -27.71
CA PRO A 116 -15.73 -7.76 -28.74
C PRO A 116 -15.58 -6.25 -28.89
N LYS A 117 -15.99 -5.71 -30.04
CA LYS A 117 -15.84 -4.28 -30.36
C LYS A 117 -16.70 -3.35 -29.48
N GLN A 118 -17.72 -3.90 -28.82
CA GLN A 118 -18.65 -3.19 -27.95
C GLN A 118 -19.29 -4.20 -26.99
N ASP A 119 -19.90 -3.68 -25.92
CA ASP A 119 -20.65 -4.49 -24.97
C ASP A 119 -21.76 -5.28 -25.69
N LEU A 120 -21.95 -6.53 -25.26
CA LEU A 120 -22.93 -7.43 -25.87
C LEU A 120 -24.07 -7.73 -24.90
N HIS A 121 -25.27 -7.93 -25.44
CA HIS A 121 -26.39 -8.42 -24.65
C HIS A 121 -26.16 -9.89 -24.26
N SER A 122 -26.00 -10.19 -22.97
CA SER A 122 -25.56 -11.53 -22.53
C SER A 122 -26.55 -12.64 -22.88
N GLY A 123 -27.86 -12.33 -22.96
CA GLY A 123 -28.87 -13.31 -23.39
C GLY A 123 -28.85 -13.65 -24.88
N VAL A 124 -28.28 -12.77 -25.72
CA VAL A 124 -28.22 -12.98 -27.18
C VAL A 124 -26.91 -13.64 -27.57
N TYR A 125 -25.80 -13.21 -26.95
CA TYR A 125 -24.45 -13.63 -27.32
C TYR A 125 -23.82 -14.62 -26.35
N GLY A 126 -24.42 -14.85 -25.18
CA GLY A 126 -23.94 -15.80 -24.19
C GLY A 126 -23.77 -17.21 -24.79
N GLY A 127 -22.60 -17.81 -24.56
CA GLY A 127 -22.25 -19.12 -25.12
C GLY A 127 -21.74 -19.09 -26.57
N THR A 128 -21.73 -17.93 -27.23
CA THR A 128 -21.22 -17.79 -28.62
C THR A 128 -19.87 -17.08 -28.71
N VAL A 129 -19.45 -16.39 -27.64
CA VAL A 129 -18.19 -15.65 -27.56
C VAL A 129 -17.38 -16.07 -26.34
N ILE A 130 -16.06 -15.95 -26.40
CA ILE A 130 -15.20 -16.06 -25.21
C ILE A 130 -15.19 -14.69 -24.53
N GLU A 131 -15.72 -14.63 -23.31
CA GLU A 131 -16.00 -13.37 -22.63
C GLU A 131 -14.74 -12.80 -21.95
N PRO A 132 -14.45 -11.49 -22.10
CA PRO A 132 -13.34 -10.84 -21.42
C PRO A 132 -13.35 -11.02 -19.89
N MET A 133 -14.54 -10.98 -19.27
CA MET A 133 -14.70 -11.22 -17.83
C MET A 133 -14.28 -12.64 -17.43
N THR A 134 -14.66 -13.67 -18.21
CA THR A 134 -14.28 -15.06 -17.91
C THR A 134 -12.77 -15.25 -17.97
N ASP A 135 -12.10 -14.62 -18.94
CA ASP A 135 -10.64 -14.65 -19.04
C ASP A 135 -9.97 -13.90 -17.89
N LEU A 136 -10.46 -12.70 -17.57
CA LEU A 136 -9.88 -11.87 -16.51
C LEU A 136 -9.98 -12.57 -15.15
N ILE A 137 -11.14 -13.12 -14.80
CA ILE A 137 -11.30 -13.90 -13.56
C ILE A 137 -10.39 -15.12 -13.57
N GLY A 138 -10.30 -15.81 -14.70
CA GLY A 138 -9.44 -16.98 -14.85
C GLY A 138 -7.95 -16.72 -14.67
N ILE A 139 -7.45 -15.51 -14.98
CA ILE A 139 -6.06 -15.14 -14.68
C ILE A 139 -5.91 -14.63 -13.23
N LEU A 140 -6.89 -13.90 -12.70
CA LEU A 140 -6.84 -13.38 -11.33
C LEU A 140 -6.84 -14.48 -10.26
N ASP A 141 -7.58 -15.57 -10.49
CA ASP A 141 -7.63 -16.74 -9.61
C ASP A 141 -6.26 -17.45 -9.47
N THR A 142 -5.31 -17.15 -10.37
CA THR A 142 -3.96 -17.71 -10.35
C THR A 142 -2.94 -16.85 -9.62
N LEU A 143 -3.32 -15.69 -9.07
CA LEU A 143 -2.37 -14.78 -8.42
C LEU A 143 -2.03 -15.20 -6.98
N ILE A 144 -3.04 -15.64 -6.22
CA ILE A 144 -2.94 -15.87 -4.77
C ILE A 144 -3.86 -17.03 -4.35
N SER A 145 -3.40 -17.88 -3.43
CA SER A 145 -4.22 -18.96 -2.86
C SER A 145 -5.19 -18.44 -1.80
N PRO A 146 -6.22 -19.22 -1.40
CA PRO A 146 -7.08 -18.89 -0.26
C PRO A 146 -6.33 -18.70 1.06
N SER A 147 -5.14 -19.28 1.20
CA SER A 147 -4.25 -19.11 2.37
C SER A 147 -3.31 -17.91 2.28
N GLY A 148 -3.45 -17.07 1.25
CA GLY A 148 -2.62 -15.88 1.05
C GLY A 148 -1.26 -16.14 0.40
N LYS A 149 -0.98 -17.37 -0.06
CA LYS A 149 0.26 -17.71 -0.75
C LYS A 149 0.22 -17.16 -2.17
N ILE A 150 1.18 -16.30 -2.52
CA ILE A 150 1.39 -15.85 -3.90
C ILE A 150 1.76 -17.07 -4.76
N LEU A 151 1.04 -17.23 -5.88
CA LEU A 151 1.16 -18.38 -6.78
C LEU A 151 2.06 -18.09 -8.01
N ILE A 152 2.43 -16.83 -8.20
CA ILE A 152 3.32 -16.37 -9.27
C ILE A 152 4.74 -16.91 -9.01
N PRO A 153 5.32 -17.70 -9.93
CA PRO A 153 6.67 -18.25 -9.78
C PRO A 153 7.74 -17.17 -9.63
N GLY A 154 8.77 -17.43 -8.82
CA GLY A 154 9.90 -16.52 -8.63
C GLY A 154 9.69 -15.39 -7.61
N ILE A 155 8.46 -15.01 -7.28
CA ILE A 155 8.20 -13.87 -6.37
C ILE A 155 8.78 -14.07 -4.97
N ARG A 156 8.74 -15.30 -4.44
CA ARG A 156 9.18 -15.60 -3.07
C ARG A 156 10.67 -15.91 -2.96
N GLU A 157 11.37 -16.10 -4.07
CA GLU A 157 12.78 -16.52 -4.07
C GLU A 157 13.71 -15.42 -3.57
N ALA A 158 13.33 -14.14 -3.80
CA ALA A 158 14.08 -13.00 -3.30
C ALA A 158 13.79 -12.66 -1.83
N VAL A 159 12.82 -13.32 -1.18
CA VAL A 159 12.44 -12.96 0.19
C VAL A 159 13.46 -13.53 1.17
N ALA A 160 14.15 -12.66 1.92
CA ALA A 160 15.09 -13.06 2.96
C ALA A 160 14.43 -14.05 3.97
N PRO A 161 15.18 -15.01 4.54
CA PRO A 161 14.67 -15.84 5.63
C PRO A 161 14.40 -15.00 6.89
N LEU A 162 13.42 -15.42 7.70
CA LEU A 162 13.20 -14.84 9.01
C LEU A 162 14.34 -15.29 9.95
N SER A 163 15.11 -14.34 10.48
CA SER A 163 16.19 -14.64 11.43
C SER A 163 15.64 -14.85 12.85
N ASP A 164 16.42 -15.50 13.71
CA ASP A 164 16.06 -15.70 15.12
C ASP A 164 15.96 -14.36 15.87
N GLU A 165 16.81 -13.40 15.52
CA GLU A 165 16.78 -12.04 16.08
C GLU A 165 15.50 -11.29 15.69
N GLU A 166 15.13 -11.34 14.41
CA GLU A 166 13.90 -10.70 13.90
C GLU A 166 12.66 -11.38 14.51
N TRP A 167 12.66 -12.72 14.60
CA TRP A 167 11.59 -13.48 15.24
C TRP A 167 11.41 -13.09 16.70
N LYS A 168 12.51 -13.00 17.47
CA LYS A 168 12.48 -12.59 18.88
C LYS A 168 11.95 -11.16 19.04
N MET A 169 12.37 -10.23 18.18
CA MET A 169 11.85 -8.86 18.18
C MET A 169 10.32 -8.83 18.03
N TYR A 170 9.74 -9.66 17.16
CA TYR A 170 8.27 -9.75 17.03
C TYR A 170 7.58 -10.31 18.27
N GLN A 171 8.25 -11.13 19.08
CA GLN A 171 7.70 -11.61 20.35
C GLN A 171 7.56 -10.48 21.37
N ASP A 172 8.49 -9.54 21.40
CA ASP A 172 8.50 -8.45 22.38
C ASP A 172 7.52 -7.32 22.04
N ILE A 173 7.02 -7.30 20.80
CA ILE A 173 6.05 -6.29 20.35
C ILE A 173 4.71 -6.48 21.06
N GLN A 174 4.24 -5.40 21.67
CA GLN A 174 2.92 -5.34 22.27
C GLN A 174 1.85 -5.21 21.18
N PHE A 175 1.18 -6.32 20.91
CA PHE A 175 0.12 -6.41 19.93
C PHE A 175 -0.97 -7.34 20.44
N ASP A 176 -2.17 -6.78 20.56
CA ASP A 176 -3.37 -7.51 20.95
C ASP A 176 -4.13 -7.92 19.68
N MET A 177 -4.07 -9.21 19.35
CA MET A 177 -4.69 -9.77 18.16
C MET A 177 -6.22 -9.70 18.20
N ASP A 178 -6.83 -9.84 19.38
CA ASP A 178 -8.29 -9.79 19.52
C ASP A 178 -8.80 -8.37 19.36
N ASN A 179 -8.14 -7.40 20.00
CA ASN A 179 -8.45 -5.98 19.79
C ASN A 179 -8.20 -5.54 18.33
N TYR A 180 -7.14 -6.03 17.67
CA TYR A 180 -6.90 -5.75 16.25
C TYR A 180 -8.05 -6.27 15.37
N LYS A 181 -8.44 -7.54 15.58
CA LYS A 181 -9.56 -8.20 14.91
C LYS A 181 -10.88 -7.44 15.10
N ASP A 182 -11.19 -7.03 16.33
CA ASP A 182 -12.39 -6.27 16.66
C ASP A 182 -12.40 -4.89 15.99
N LYS A 183 -11.26 -4.18 15.99
CA LYS A 183 -11.13 -2.86 15.36
C LYS A 183 -11.38 -2.88 13.86
N ILE A 184 -10.91 -3.90 13.15
CA ILE A 184 -11.11 -4.04 11.70
C ILE A 184 -12.42 -4.77 11.35
N GLY A 185 -13.14 -5.29 12.34
CA GLY A 185 -14.46 -5.88 12.17
C GLY A 185 -14.46 -7.24 11.47
N VAL A 186 -13.44 -8.07 11.68
CA VAL A 186 -13.38 -9.43 11.11
C VAL A 186 -13.54 -10.49 12.20
N ASN A 187 -14.07 -11.67 11.87
CA ASN A 187 -14.24 -12.75 12.84
C ASN A 187 -12.98 -13.62 13.01
N GLN A 188 -12.08 -13.59 12.02
CA GLN A 188 -10.88 -14.41 12.01
C GLN A 188 -9.76 -13.70 11.24
N LEU A 189 -8.54 -13.85 11.71
CA LEU A 189 -7.32 -13.43 11.03
C LEU A 189 -6.72 -14.61 10.26
N MET A 190 -5.97 -14.32 9.19
CA MET A 190 -5.28 -15.34 8.37
C MET A 190 -4.28 -16.18 9.16
N TYR A 191 -3.72 -15.61 10.24
CA TYR A 191 -2.72 -16.23 11.09
C TYR A 191 -3.18 -16.20 12.54
N SER A 192 -2.98 -17.31 13.25
CA SER A 192 -3.46 -17.53 14.62
C SER A 192 -2.45 -17.15 15.70
N ASN A 193 -1.20 -16.87 15.33
CA ASN A 193 -0.17 -16.40 16.27
C ASN A 193 0.37 -15.02 15.87
N LYS A 194 0.82 -14.29 16.89
CA LYS A 194 1.26 -12.90 16.77
C LYS A 194 2.45 -12.75 15.83
N VAL A 195 3.46 -13.62 15.96
CA VAL A 195 4.70 -13.49 15.21
C VAL A 195 4.46 -13.68 13.72
N ASP A 196 3.72 -14.73 13.34
CA ASP A 196 3.37 -14.97 11.94
C ASP A 196 2.53 -13.82 11.37
N LEU A 197 1.56 -13.31 12.12
CA LEU A 197 0.73 -12.21 11.67
C LEU A 197 1.57 -10.94 11.40
N LEU A 198 2.42 -10.55 12.35
CA LEU A 198 3.29 -9.38 12.20
C LEU A 198 4.30 -9.58 11.07
N ALA A 199 4.88 -10.78 10.95
CA ALA A 199 5.79 -11.10 9.86
C ALA A 199 5.10 -10.99 8.49
N HIS A 200 3.84 -11.40 8.36
CA HIS A 200 3.08 -11.23 7.10
C HIS A 200 2.64 -9.79 6.85
N MET A 201 2.47 -8.99 7.89
CA MET A 201 2.19 -7.56 7.73
C MET A 201 3.40 -6.78 7.21
N TRP A 202 4.62 -7.14 7.63
CA TRP A 202 5.79 -6.30 7.41
C TRP A 202 6.81 -6.89 6.45
N ARG A 203 7.08 -8.19 6.53
CA ARG A 203 8.25 -8.80 5.87
C ARG A 203 7.94 -9.84 4.81
N TYR A 204 6.71 -10.32 4.70
CA TYR A 204 6.30 -11.17 3.57
C TYR A 204 5.53 -10.37 2.51
N PRO A 205 5.75 -10.66 1.21
CA PRO A 205 5.01 -10.00 0.15
C PRO A 205 3.55 -10.44 0.15
N THR A 206 2.66 -9.55 -0.29
CA THR A 206 1.22 -9.83 -0.37
C THR A 206 0.66 -9.39 -1.70
N VAL A 207 -0.29 -10.14 -2.26
CA VAL A 207 -1.11 -9.70 -3.40
C VAL A 207 -2.47 -9.24 -2.88
N SER A 208 -2.97 -8.14 -3.41
CA SER A 208 -4.35 -7.70 -3.19
C SER A 208 -5.00 -7.33 -4.52
N ILE A 209 -6.23 -7.80 -4.75
CA ILE A 209 -7.05 -7.43 -5.90
C ILE A 209 -7.99 -6.31 -5.46
N HIS A 210 -7.96 -5.19 -6.16
CA HIS A 210 -8.64 -3.96 -5.76
C HIS A 210 -9.98 -3.77 -6.45
N GLY A 211 -10.13 -4.31 -7.66
CA GLY A 211 -11.37 -4.23 -8.42
C GLY A 211 -11.18 -4.44 -9.91
N ILE A 212 -12.29 -4.34 -10.64
CA ILE A 212 -12.35 -4.51 -12.10
C ILE A 212 -13.08 -3.29 -12.68
N GLU A 213 -12.39 -2.56 -13.56
CA GLU A 213 -12.96 -1.45 -14.34
C GLU A 213 -13.49 -1.95 -15.69
N GLY A 214 -14.56 -1.32 -16.19
CA GLY A 214 -15.18 -1.66 -17.48
C GLY A 214 -16.31 -2.69 -17.37
N ALA A 215 -16.51 -3.30 -16.19
CA ALA A 215 -17.65 -4.16 -15.91
C ALA A 215 -18.83 -3.38 -15.28
N PHE A 216 -19.95 -4.07 -15.06
CA PHE A 216 -21.08 -3.52 -14.30
C PHE A 216 -20.81 -3.59 -12.80
N SER A 217 -20.69 -2.43 -12.14
CA SER A 217 -20.39 -2.29 -10.70
C SER A 217 -21.46 -1.56 -9.89
N ASP A 218 -22.49 -1.03 -10.56
CA ASP A 218 -23.58 -0.30 -9.90
C ASP A 218 -24.56 -1.26 -9.22
N PRO A 219 -25.32 -0.81 -8.20
CA PRO A 219 -26.41 -1.60 -7.64
C PRO A 219 -27.43 -2.00 -8.70
N GLY A 220 -27.96 -3.23 -8.60
CA GLY A 220 -29.02 -3.74 -9.48
C GLY A 220 -28.54 -4.88 -10.39
N THR A 221 -29.16 -5.01 -11.55
CA THR A 221 -28.87 -6.08 -12.52
C THR A 221 -28.67 -5.51 -13.92
N LYS A 222 -27.68 -6.05 -14.64
CA LYS A 222 -27.42 -5.71 -16.05
C LYS A 222 -26.98 -6.96 -16.80
N THR A 223 -27.69 -7.32 -17.87
CA THR A 223 -27.43 -8.50 -18.72
C THR A 223 -26.43 -8.16 -19.83
N VAL A 224 -25.17 -7.93 -19.44
CA VAL A 224 -24.10 -7.45 -20.33
C VAL A 224 -22.86 -8.33 -20.29
N ILE A 225 -22.25 -8.57 -21.46
CA ILE A 225 -20.88 -9.06 -21.61
C ILE A 225 -20.01 -7.83 -21.92
N PRO A 226 -19.12 -7.40 -21.00
CA PRO A 226 -18.25 -6.26 -21.24
C PRO A 226 -17.30 -6.49 -22.42
N ALA A 227 -17.10 -5.46 -23.25
CA ALA A 227 -16.12 -5.48 -24.33
C ALA A 227 -14.67 -5.54 -23.85
N LYS A 228 -14.40 -4.80 -22.78
CA LYS A 228 -13.08 -4.61 -22.24
C LYS A 228 -13.15 -4.44 -20.73
N VAL A 229 -12.29 -5.15 -20.03
CA VAL A 229 -12.21 -5.11 -18.56
C VAL A 229 -10.78 -4.99 -18.10
N THR A 230 -10.54 -4.20 -17.06
CA THR A 230 -9.21 -3.99 -16.48
C THR A 230 -9.22 -4.31 -15.00
N ALA A 231 -8.53 -5.38 -14.61
CA ALA A 231 -8.28 -5.65 -13.20
C ALA A 231 -7.20 -4.72 -12.65
N LYS A 232 -7.43 -4.24 -11.44
CA LYS A 232 -6.46 -3.50 -10.64
C LYS A 232 -6.02 -4.38 -9.47
N PHE A 233 -4.72 -4.65 -9.37
CA PHE A 233 -4.16 -5.42 -8.26
C PHE A 233 -2.75 -4.92 -7.94
N SER A 234 -2.25 -5.22 -6.75
CA SER A 234 -0.90 -4.84 -6.38
C SER A 234 -0.18 -5.91 -5.59
N ILE A 235 1.16 -5.88 -5.68
CA ILE A 235 2.06 -6.69 -4.86
C ILE A 235 2.82 -5.77 -3.92
N ARG A 236 2.61 -5.93 -2.62
CA ARG A 236 3.47 -5.29 -1.62
C ARG A 236 4.80 -6.03 -1.58
N GLN A 237 5.88 -5.29 -1.81
CA GLN A 237 7.24 -5.82 -1.87
C GLN A 237 7.94 -5.68 -0.53
N VAL A 238 8.89 -6.57 -0.28
CA VAL A 238 9.69 -6.62 0.94
C VAL A 238 11.17 -6.59 0.54
N PRO A 239 12.11 -6.38 1.48
CA PRO A 239 13.53 -6.27 1.15
C PRO A 239 14.02 -7.36 0.18
N ASP A 240 15.01 -6.99 -0.63
CA ASP A 240 15.64 -7.79 -1.69
C ASP A 240 14.77 -8.06 -2.94
N MET A 241 13.49 -7.64 -2.94
CA MET A 241 12.66 -7.65 -4.16
C MET A 241 12.92 -6.40 -5.03
N ASP A 242 13.19 -6.62 -6.32
CA ASP A 242 13.34 -5.56 -7.31
C ASP A 242 12.05 -5.36 -8.13
N PRO A 243 11.46 -4.14 -8.16
CA PRO A 243 10.24 -3.86 -8.93
C PRO A 243 10.32 -4.25 -10.41
N ALA A 244 11.49 -4.12 -11.05
CA ALA A 244 11.65 -4.51 -12.45
C ALA A 244 11.56 -6.03 -12.65
N MET A 245 12.14 -6.81 -11.72
CA MET A 245 12.02 -8.26 -11.72
C MET A 245 10.58 -8.71 -11.43
N VAL A 246 9.92 -8.11 -10.42
CA VAL A 246 8.51 -8.39 -10.09
C VAL A 246 7.62 -8.11 -11.31
N LYS A 247 7.83 -6.98 -12.00
CA LYS A 247 7.11 -6.65 -13.24
C LYS A 247 7.26 -7.76 -14.28
N LYS A 248 8.49 -8.23 -14.51
CA LYS A 248 8.77 -9.29 -15.48
C LYS A 248 8.06 -10.59 -15.09
N GLN A 249 8.23 -11.05 -13.84
CA GLN A 249 7.62 -12.28 -13.33
C GLN A 249 6.09 -12.27 -13.45
N VAL A 250 5.44 -11.18 -13.05
CA VAL A 250 3.97 -11.03 -13.15
C VAL A 250 3.52 -11.01 -14.61
N THR A 251 4.19 -10.23 -15.45
CA THR A 251 3.83 -10.09 -16.87
C THR A 251 3.95 -11.43 -17.60
N ASP A 252 5.10 -12.11 -17.46
CA ASP A 252 5.35 -13.41 -18.10
C ASP A 252 4.37 -14.47 -17.61
N TYR A 253 4.10 -14.50 -16.30
CA TYR A 253 3.17 -15.46 -15.71
C TYR A 253 1.74 -15.26 -16.23
N LEU A 254 1.23 -14.02 -16.20
CA LEU A 254 -0.12 -13.72 -16.67
C LEU A 254 -0.30 -14.03 -18.16
N HIS A 255 0.70 -13.69 -19.00
CA HIS A 255 0.67 -14.08 -20.41
C HIS A 255 0.70 -15.60 -20.61
N SER A 256 1.48 -16.33 -19.80
CA SER A 256 1.53 -17.79 -19.83
C SER A 256 0.19 -18.43 -19.43
N VAL A 257 -0.44 -17.94 -18.36
CA VAL A 257 -1.77 -18.42 -17.93
C VAL A 257 -2.82 -18.10 -18.99
N PHE A 258 -2.83 -16.88 -19.52
CA PHE A 258 -3.76 -16.45 -20.57
C PHE A 258 -3.61 -17.27 -21.85
N ALA A 259 -2.39 -17.55 -22.30
CA ALA A 259 -2.14 -18.37 -23.48
C ALA A 259 -2.72 -19.79 -23.35
N LYS A 260 -2.66 -20.39 -22.15
CA LYS A 260 -3.26 -21.72 -21.89
C LYS A 260 -4.78 -21.73 -22.02
N ARG A 261 -5.44 -20.58 -21.88
CA ARG A 261 -6.90 -20.44 -22.04
C ARG A 261 -7.33 -20.53 -23.51
N LYS A 262 -6.39 -20.39 -24.46
CA LYS A 262 -6.65 -20.38 -25.91
C LYS A 262 -7.75 -19.38 -26.31
N SER A 263 -7.80 -18.26 -25.60
CA SER A 263 -8.77 -17.20 -25.86
C SER A 263 -8.35 -16.36 -27.08
N PRO A 264 -9.29 -15.93 -27.94
CA PRO A 264 -9.03 -14.95 -28.99
C PRO A 264 -8.97 -13.51 -28.48
N ASN A 265 -9.31 -13.28 -27.19
CA ASN A 265 -9.23 -11.96 -26.58
C ASN A 265 -7.77 -11.51 -26.46
N LYS A 266 -7.55 -10.22 -26.24
CA LYS A 266 -6.22 -9.62 -26.08
C LYS A 266 -5.97 -9.29 -24.62
N LEU A 267 -4.86 -9.78 -24.07
CA LEU A 267 -4.37 -9.40 -22.75
C LEU A 267 -3.25 -8.36 -22.87
N LYS A 268 -3.36 -7.28 -22.11
CA LYS A 268 -2.29 -6.30 -21.88
C LYS A 268 -2.04 -6.17 -20.38
N VAL A 269 -0.79 -6.36 -19.95
CA VAL A 269 -0.36 -6.16 -18.56
C VAL A 269 0.53 -4.93 -18.46
N THR A 270 0.23 -4.02 -17.55
CA THR A 270 1.01 -2.78 -17.33
C THR A 270 1.26 -2.60 -15.84
N MET A 271 2.49 -2.29 -15.45
CA MET A 271 2.81 -1.85 -14.09
C MET A 271 2.80 -0.32 -14.06
N VAL A 272 1.97 0.27 -13.20
CA VAL A 272 1.77 1.73 -13.08
C VAL A 272 2.49 2.34 -11.87
N ILE A 273 2.81 1.54 -10.86
CA ILE A 273 3.65 1.95 -9.72
C ILE A 273 4.69 0.86 -9.48
N GLY A 274 5.93 1.24 -9.21
CA GLY A 274 7.04 0.34 -8.88
C GLY A 274 7.94 0.94 -7.79
N ALA A 275 7.45 0.99 -6.56
CA ALA A 275 8.17 1.52 -5.42
C ALA A 275 8.96 0.41 -4.70
N LYS A 276 10.24 0.67 -4.38
CA LYS A 276 11.09 -0.24 -3.62
C LYS A 276 10.68 -0.27 -2.14
N PRO A 277 10.89 -1.38 -1.42
CA PRO A 277 10.86 -1.38 0.04
C PRO A 277 11.95 -0.46 0.58
N TRP A 278 11.73 0.06 1.79
CA TRP A 278 12.73 0.82 2.53
C TRP A 278 13.00 0.17 3.88
N LEU A 279 14.26 0.17 4.29
CA LEU A 279 14.70 -0.32 5.58
C LEU A 279 15.84 0.58 6.08
N ALA A 280 15.73 1.06 7.31
CA ALA A 280 16.72 1.88 7.97
C ALA A 280 17.61 1.04 8.90
N ASP A 281 18.82 1.54 9.18
CA ASP A 281 19.64 1.05 10.29
C ASP A 281 19.12 1.63 11.61
N THR A 282 18.61 0.74 12.48
CA THR A 282 18.05 1.09 13.79
C THR A 282 19.11 1.46 14.83
N HIS A 283 20.40 1.25 14.55
CA HIS A 283 21.52 1.70 15.37
C HIS A 283 21.96 3.14 15.05
N HIS A 284 21.41 3.73 13.99
CA HIS A 284 21.74 5.10 13.61
C HIS A 284 21.32 6.09 14.71
N PRO A 285 22.14 7.13 15.04
CA PRO A 285 21.85 8.07 16.13
C PRO A 285 20.47 8.74 16.07
N LEU A 286 19.90 8.88 14.88
CA LEU A 286 18.54 9.41 14.69
C LEU A 286 17.47 8.58 15.43
N TYR A 287 17.61 7.26 15.46
CA TYR A 287 16.69 6.38 16.20
C TYR A 287 16.88 6.49 17.71
N GLU A 288 18.09 6.74 18.19
CA GLU A 288 18.32 7.03 19.61
C GLU A 288 17.68 8.36 20.03
N ALA A 289 17.82 9.41 19.21
CA ALA A 289 17.13 10.67 19.44
C ALA A 289 15.59 10.47 19.46
N GLY A 290 15.06 9.69 18.51
CA GLY A 290 13.65 9.31 18.50
C GLY A 290 13.21 8.56 19.75
N LYS A 291 13.99 7.58 20.23
CA LYS A 291 13.70 6.80 21.44
C LYS A 291 13.65 7.70 22.68
N VAL A 292 14.58 8.64 22.79
CA VAL A 292 14.60 9.63 23.89
C VAL A 292 13.37 10.53 23.81
N ALA A 293 13.01 11.02 22.62
CA ALA A 293 11.87 11.93 22.44
C ALA A 293 10.51 11.30 22.78
N ILE A 294 10.33 9.99 22.59
CA ILE A 294 9.08 9.29 22.89
C ILE A 294 9.03 8.67 24.30
N LYS A 295 10.14 8.70 25.05
CA LYS A 295 10.22 8.13 26.39
C LYS A 295 9.35 8.96 27.33
N ARG A 296 8.35 8.32 27.93
CA ARG A 296 7.48 8.89 28.95
C ARG A 296 8.04 8.68 30.35
#